data_AF-V6I9K0-F1
#
_entry.id   AF-V6I9K0-F1
#
_cell.length_a   1.000
_cell.length_b   1.000
_cell.length_c   1.000
_cell.angle_alpha   90.00
_cell.angle_beta   90.00
_cell.angle_gamma   90.00
#
_symmetry.space_group_name_H-M   'P 1'
#
loop_
_entity.id
_entity.type
_entity.pdbx_description
1 polymer ?
#
loop_
_entity_poly.entity_id
_entity_poly.type
_entity_poly.pdbx_seq_one_letter_code
_entity_poly.pdbx_strand_id
1 'polypeptide(L)'
;MKEHERVRQNFLDRKNFSKSISVITYGELIYGAKKSQNREKNLATVYRIGELFPIIELTRGIVETFGELKATLQKKGTAIEDFDLLIGSIALYLNYTLVSNNEKHFHKIPDLKIENWTK
;
A
#
# COMPACT_ATOMS: atom_id res chain seq x y z
N MET A 1 13.42 -13.82 10.30
CA MET A 1 12.60 -14.59 11.27
C MET A 1 12.02 -13.74 12.42
N LYS A 2 12.58 -12.57 12.78
CA LYS A 2 11.97 -11.61 13.75
C LYS A 2 10.94 -10.65 13.13
N GLU A 3 11.14 -10.23 11.89
CA GLU A 3 10.26 -9.27 11.19
C GLU A 3 8.83 -9.79 11.01
N HIS A 4 8.68 -11.08 10.70
CA HIS A 4 7.36 -11.71 10.57
C HIS A 4 6.60 -11.77 11.91
N GLU A 5 7.31 -11.88 13.03
CA GLU A 5 6.67 -11.97 14.36
C GLU A 5 6.07 -10.62 14.76
N ARG A 6 6.78 -9.51 14.52
CA ARG A 6 6.28 -8.18 14.86
C ARG A 6 5.12 -7.74 13.97
N VAL A 7 5.18 -8.07 12.68
CA VAL A 7 4.05 -7.86 11.77
C VAL A 7 2.85 -8.66 12.27
N ARG A 8 3.04 -9.94 12.61
CA ARG A 8 1.97 -10.79 13.16
C ARG A 8 1.37 -10.22 14.44
N GLN A 9 2.20 -9.75 15.38
CA GLN A 9 1.73 -9.15 16.62
C GLN A 9 0.88 -7.89 16.34
N ASN A 10 1.31 -7.01 15.43
CA ASN A 10 0.51 -5.84 15.03
C ASN A 10 -0.84 -6.24 14.42
N PHE A 11 -0.90 -7.33 13.64
CA PHE A 11 -2.17 -7.86 13.14
C PHE A 11 -3.09 -8.31 14.29
N LEU A 12 -2.55 -8.95 15.33
CA LEU A 12 -3.30 -9.41 16.51
C LEU A 12 -3.78 -8.24 17.39
N ASP A 13 -2.89 -7.31 17.70
CA ASP A 13 -3.18 -6.14 18.54
C ASP A 13 -4.24 -5.25 17.89
N ARG A 14 -4.25 -5.19 16.56
CA ARG A 14 -5.19 -4.39 15.77
C ARG A 14 -6.27 -5.24 15.12
N LYS A 15 -6.64 -6.39 15.70
CA LYS A 15 -7.63 -7.32 15.11
C LYS A 15 -8.99 -6.68 14.78
N ASN A 16 -9.39 -5.68 15.57
CA ASN A 16 -10.68 -4.98 15.41
C ASN A 16 -10.64 -3.84 14.38
N PHE A 17 -9.46 -3.48 13.87
CA PHE A 17 -9.34 -2.49 12.81
C PHE A 17 -9.52 -3.15 11.45
N SER A 18 -10.42 -2.60 10.64
CA SER A 18 -10.54 -2.99 9.23
C SER A 18 -9.21 -2.74 8.50
N LYS A 19 -8.85 -3.66 7.61
CA LYS A 19 -7.63 -3.62 6.82
C LYS A 19 -8.03 -3.80 5.37
N SER A 20 -7.33 -3.13 4.47
CA SER A 20 -7.62 -3.16 3.04
C SER A 20 -6.31 -3.08 2.27
N ILE A 21 -6.33 -3.50 1.03
CA ILE A 21 -5.18 -3.35 0.13
C ILE A 21 -5.58 -2.52 -1.08
N SER A 22 -4.67 -1.70 -1.58
CA SER A 22 -4.94 -0.96 -2.82
C SER A 22 -4.97 -1.91 -4.01
N VAL A 23 -5.75 -1.56 -5.04
CA VAL A 23 -5.72 -2.28 -6.33
C VAL A 23 -4.32 -2.25 -6.97
N ILE A 24 -3.52 -1.22 -6.69
CA ILE A 24 -2.13 -1.10 -7.16
C ILE A 24 -1.27 -2.19 -6.51
N THR A 25 -1.28 -2.29 -5.18
CA THR A 25 -0.57 -3.33 -4.42
C THR A 25 -1.04 -4.73 -4.81
N TYR A 26 -2.35 -4.90 -5.04
CA TYR A 26 -2.88 -6.17 -5.53
C TYR A 26 -2.32 -6.52 -6.92
N GLY A 27 -2.23 -5.55 -7.83
CA GLY A 27 -1.58 -5.70 -9.13
C GLY A 27 -0.10 -6.09 -9.04
N GLU A 28 0.65 -5.47 -8.13
CA GLU A 28 2.06 -5.82 -7.86
C GLU A 28 2.21 -7.26 -7.36
N LEU A 29 1.34 -7.70 -6.46
CA LEU A 29 1.30 -9.08 -5.98
C LEU A 29 1.02 -10.07 -7.12
N ILE A 30 0.05 -9.76 -7.99
CA ILE A 30 -0.25 -10.58 -9.17
C ILE A 30 0.95 -10.64 -10.12
N TYR A 31 1.61 -9.51 -10.39
CA TYR A 31 2.83 -9.47 -11.20
C TYR A 31 3.93 -10.36 -10.60
N GLY A 32 4.20 -10.22 -9.30
CA GLY A 32 5.19 -11.02 -8.57
C GLY A 32 4.89 -12.51 -8.64
N ALA A 33 3.62 -12.90 -8.42
CA ALA A 33 3.19 -14.28 -8.54
C ALA A 33 3.38 -14.82 -9.98
N LYS A 34 2.98 -14.05 -10.99
CA LYS A 34 3.11 -14.44 -12.41
C LYS A 34 4.56 -14.59 -12.88
N LYS A 35 5.48 -13.80 -12.31
CA LYS A 35 6.93 -13.83 -12.61
C LYS A 35 7.66 -14.95 -11.88
N SER A 36 7.10 -15.46 -10.78
CA SER A 36 7.76 -16.46 -9.94
C SER A 36 7.88 -17.84 -10.59
N GLN A 37 8.85 -18.64 -10.14
CA GLN A 37 8.98 -20.06 -10.54
C GLN A 37 7.79 -20.91 -10.09
N ASN A 38 7.17 -20.58 -8.95
CA ASN A 38 6.01 -21.29 -8.38
C ASN A 38 4.70 -20.53 -8.66
N ARG A 39 4.45 -20.23 -9.94
CA ARG A 39 3.37 -19.35 -10.40
C ARG A 39 2.00 -19.69 -9.81
N GLU A 40 1.55 -20.94 -9.94
CA GLU A 40 0.21 -21.35 -9.52
C GLU A 40 0.01 -21.21 -8.01
N LYS A 41 0.97 -21.69 -7.21
CA LYS A 41 0.96 -21.59 -5.75
C LYS A 41 0.90 -20.13 -5.30
N ASN A 42 1.71 -19.27 -5.92
CA ASN A 42 1.75 -17.86 -5.55
C ASN A 42 0.48 -17.12 -5.98
N LEU A 43 -0.09 -17.42 -7.14
CA LEU A 43 -1.38 -16.86 -7.56
C LEU A 43 -2.51 -17.25 -6.61
N ALA A 44 -2.57 -18.52 -6.20
CA ALA A 44 -3.55 -18.97 -5.22
C ALA A 44 -3.45 -18.19 -3.89
N THR A 45 -2.22 -17.88 -3.47
CA THR A 45 -1.96 -17.07 -2.27
C THR A 45 -2.46 -15.64 -2.45
N VAL A 46 -2.18 -15.01 -3.60
CA VAL A 46 -2.61 -13.63 -3.89
C VAL A 46 -4.13 -13.53 -4.00
N TYR A 47 -4.79 -14.49 -4.66
CA TYR A 47 -6.26 -14.52 -4.72
C TYR A 47 -6.88 -14.68 -3.33
N ARG A 48 -6.29 -15.53 -2.48
CA ARG A 48 -6.74 -15.66 -1.09
C ARG A 48 -6.60 -14.35 -0.30
N ILE A 49 -5.56 -13.56 -0.55
CA ILE A 49 -5.42 -12.23 0.05
C ILE A 49 -6.57 -11.31 -0.40
N GLY A 50 -6.93 -11.34 -1.69
CA GLY A 50 -8.06 -10.54 -2.22
C GLY A 50 -9.44 -10.93 -1.68
N GLU A 51 -9.60 -12.17 -1.21
CA GLU A 51 -10.81 -12.61 -0.49
C GLU A 51 -10.84 -12.16 0.98
N LEU A 52 -9.66 -12.01 1.60
CA LEU A 52 -9.54 -11.69 3.03
C LEU A 52 -9.55 -10.19 3.30
N PHE A 53 -9.09 -9.37 2.35
CA PHE A 53 -8.99 -7.93 2.51
C PHE A 53 -9.73 -7.22 1.36
N PRO A 54 -10.62 -6.26 1.66
CA PRO A 54 -11.19 -5.39 0.64
C PRO A 54 -10.11 -4.77 -0.25
N ILE A 55 -10.33 -4.85 -1.56
CA ILE A 55 -9.52 -4.15 -2.56
C ILE A 55 -10.08 -2.75 -2.74
N ILE A 56 -9.24 -1.74 -2.52
CA ILE A 56 -9.60 -0.34 -2.76
C ILE A 56 -9.32 0.02 -4.21
N GLU A 57 -10.39 0.26 -4.96
CA GLU A 57 -10.35 0.70 -6.36
C GLU A 57 -9.98 2.18 -6.49
N LEU A 58 -9.49 2.56 -7.67
CA LEU A 58 -9.27 3.96 -7.99
C LEU A 58 -10.60 4.65 -8.30
N THR A 59 -10.87 5.72 -7.58
CA THR A 59 -12.00 6.62 -7.83
C THR A 59 -11.50 7.95 -8.39
N ARG A 60 -12.41 8.75 -8.94
CA ARG A 60 -12.08 10.08 -9.44
C ARG A 60 -11.37 10.95 -8.37
N GLY A 61 -11.86 10.94 -7.13
CA GLY A 61 -11.26 11.73 -6.05
C GLY A 61 -9.83 11.29 -5.67
N ILE A 62 -9.56 9.99 -5.73
CA ILE A 62 -8.21 9.45 -5.54
C ILE A 62 -7.27 9.94 -6.65
N VAL A 63 -7.73 9.92 -7.91
CA VAL A 63 -6.92 10.36 -9.06
C VAL A 63 -6.68 11.87 -9.04
N GLU A 64 -7.67 12.67 -8.62
CA GLU A 64 -7.52 14.11 -8.43
C GLU A 64 -6.49 14.41 -7.32
N THR A 65 -6.55 13.69 -6.19
CA THR A 65 -5.57 13.77 -5.09
C THR A 65 -4.16 13.43 -5.58
N PHE A 66 -4.02 12.36 -6.38
CA PHE A 66 -2.75 11.99 -6.99
C PHE A 66 -2.19 13.10 -7.89
N GLY A 67 -3.02 13.70 -8.73
CA GLY A 67 -2.59 14.78 -9.64
C GLY A 67 -2.06 15.99 -8.86
N GLU A 68 -2.78 16.40 -7.81
CA GLU A 68 -2.37 17.51 -6.95
C GLU A 68 -1.06 17.21 -6.21
N LEU A 69 -0.95 16.00 -5.61
CA LEU A 69 0.26 15.57 -4.92
C LEU A 69 1.45 15.51 -5.89
N LYS A 70 1.29 14.92 -7.07
CA LYS A 70 2.35 14.80 -8.07
C LYS A 70 2.86 16.17 -8.52
N ALA A 71 1.95 17.08 -8.84
CA ALA A 71 2.31 18.44 -9.23
C ALA A 71 3.05 19.18 -8.10
N THR A 72 2.59 19.01 -6.85
CA THR A 72 3.20 19.64 -5.67
C THR A 72 4.61 19.11 -5.40
N LEU A 73 4.79 17.79 -5.47
CA LEU A 73 6.08 17.15 -5.23
C LEU A 73 7.09 17.46 -6.34
N GLN A 74 6.65 17.47 -7.61
CA GLN A 74 7.51 17.85 -8.73
C GLN A 74 7.98 19.30 -8.62
N LYS A 75 7.11 20.24 -8.24
CA LYS A 75 7.50 21.63 -7.98
C LYS A 75 8.55 21.76 -6.86
N LYS A 76 8.54 20.84 -5.89
CA LYS A 76 9.51 20.77 -4.79
C LYS A 76 10.77 19.96 -5.13
N GLY A 77 10.94 19.50 -6.37
CA GLY A 77 12.06 18.66 -6.78
C GLY A 77 12.09 17.27 -6.09
N THR A 78 10.95 16.83 -5.55
CA THR A 78 10.84 15.57 -4.81
C THR A 78 10.28 14.48 -5.70
N ALA A 79 11.09 13.44 -5.95
CA ALA A 79 10.67 12.26 -6.71
C ALA A 79 10.10 11.18 -5.78
N ILE A 80 8.95 10.63 -6.19
CA ILE A 80 8.31 9.42 -5.68
C ILE A 80 7.83 8.64 -6.92
N GLU A 81 7.99 7.32 -6.91
CA GLU A 81 7.46 6.42 -7.95
C GLU A 81 5.94 6.57 -8.09
N ASP A 82 5.40 6.45 -9.30
CA ASP A 82 3.97 6.72 -9.55
C ASP A 82 3.04 5.75 -8.81
N PHE A 83 3.44 4.48 -8.66
CA PHE A 83 2.66 3.51 -7.90
C PHE A 83 2.71 3.78 -6.39
N ASP A 84 3.88 4.10 -5.83
CA ASP A 84 3.98 4.57 -4.45
C ASP A 84 3.11 5.81 -4.23
N LEU A 85 3.17 6.79 -5.15
CA LEU A 85 2.38 8.00 -5.05
C LEU A 85 0.88 7.73 -5.14
N LEU A 86 0.43 6.81 -6.01
CA LEU A 86 -0.96 6.38 -6.07
C LEU A 86 -1.41 5.68 -4.77
N ILE A 87 -0.59 4.78 -4.23
CA ILE A 87 -0.87 4.10 -2.95
C ILE A 87 -1.01 5.14 -1.83
N GLY A 88 -0.09 6.10 -1.76
CA GLY A 88 -0.14 7.20 -0.80
C GLY A 88 -1.37 8.09 -1.00
N SER A 89 -1.77 8.35 -2.26
CA SER A 89 -2.95 9.14 -2.60
C SER A 89 -4.25 8.46 -2.16
N ILE A 90 -4.34 7.14 -2.32
CA ILE A 90 -5.47 6.34 -1.81
C ILE A 90 -5.59 6.50 -0.29
N ALA A 91 -4.49 6.31 0.42
CA ALA A 91 -4.48 6.40 1.88
C ALA A 91 -4.79 7.82 2.36
N LEU A 92 -4.24 8.85 1.70
CA LEU A 92 -4.49 10.25 2.04
C LEU A 92 -5.97 10.62 1.80
N TYR A 93 -6.51 10.31 0.61
CA TYR A 93 -7.89 10.63 0.24
C TYR A 93 -8.92 9.99 1.18
N LEU A 94 -8.67 8.75 1.61
CA LEU A 94 -9.54 8.01 2.54
C LEU A 94 -9.24 8.29 4.02
N ASN A 95 -8.26 9.14 4.33
CA ASN A 95 -7.78 9.40 5.69
C ASN A 95 -7.37 8.11 6.45
N TYR A 96 -6.76 7.17 5.72
CA TYR A 96 -6.28 5.90 6.25
C TYR A 96 -4.83 6.01 6.71
N THR A 97 -4.44 5.11 7.64
CA THR A 97 -3.04 4.89 7.98
C THR A 97 -2.44 3.89 7.00
N LEU A 98 -1.41 4.32 6.26
CA LEU A 98 -0.65 3.45 5.38
C LEU A 98 0.35 2.61 6.17
N VAL A 99 0.22 1.28 6.08
CA VAL A 99 1.21 0.36 6.64
C VAL A 99 2.24 0.03 5.56
N SER A 100 3.50 0.46 5.74
CA SER A 100 4.56 0.22 4.77
C SER A 100 5.93 0.15 5.43
N ASN A 101 6.82 -0.66 4.88
CA ASN A 101 8.25 -0.67 5.25
C ASN A 101 9.06 0.41 4.50
N ASN A 102 8.50 1.01 3.45
CA ASN A 102 9.15 2.05 2.64
C ASN A 102 8.87 3.48 3.17
N GLU A 103 9.06 3.69 4.47
CA GLU A 103 8.77 4.97 5.15
C GLU A 103 9.44 6.17 4.47
N LYS A 104 10.67 6.01 3.95
CA LYS A 104 11.42 7.10 3.31
C LYS A 104 10.69 7.71 2.11
N HIS A 105 9.97 6.89 1.35
CA HIS A 105 9.21 7.35 0.19
C HIS A 105 7.92 8.03 0.65
N PHE A 106 7.18 7.39 1.54
CA PHE A 106 5.86 7.87 1.95
C PHE A 106 5.91 9.11 2.86
N HIS A 107 6.97 9.30 3.67
CA HIS A 107 7.13 10.52 4.49
C HIS A 107 7.24 11.81 3.69
N LYS A 108 7.52 11.73 2.39
CA LYS A 108 7.52 12.89 1.49
C LYS A 108 6.11 13.39 1.18
N ILE A 109 5.07 12.58 1.41
CA ILE A 109 3.66 12.93 1.19
C ILE A 109 3.15 13.67 2.43
N PRO A 110 2.75 14.95 2.30
CA PRO A 110 2.20 15.72 3.42
C PRO A 110 0.95 15.05 4.00
N ASP A 111 0.78 15.14 5.32
CA ASP A 111 -0.39 14.68 6.08
C ASP A 111 -0.71 13.18 6.01
N LEU A 112 0.11 12.39 5.31
CA LEU A 112 -0.05 10.94 5.23
C LEU A 112 0.35 10.28 6.56
N LYS A 113 -0.60 9.58 7.17
CA LYS A 113 -0.35 8.73 8.34
C LYS A 113 0.33 7.45 7.91
N ILE A 114 1.49 7.15 8.48
CA ILE A 114 2.30 5.97 8.11
C ILE A 114 2.65 5.20 9.37
N GLU A 115 2.54 3.88 9.31
CA GLU A 115 3.09 2.97 10.31
C GLU A 115 4.01 1.95 9.65
N ASN A 116 5.12 1.63 10.32
CA ASN A 116 5.98 0.53 9.93
C ASN A 116 5.91 -0.58 10.98
N TRP A 117 5.32 -1.72 10.59
CA TRP A 117 5.12 -2.86 11.49
C TRP A 117 6.32 -3.82 11.57
N THR A 118 7.41 -3.56 10.84
CA THR A 118 8.65 -4.35 10.96
C THR A 118 9.60 -3.80 12.02
N LYS A 119 9.41 -2.54 12.42
CA LYS A 119 10.21 -1.83 13.40
C LYS A 119 9.70 -1.97 14.80
#